data_AF-A0A8T3RRQ9-F1
#
_entry.id   AF-A0A8T3RRQ9-F1
#
_cell.length_a   1.000
_cell.length_b   1.000
_cell.length_c   1.000
_cell.angle_alpha   90.00
_cell.angle_beta   90.00
_cell.angle_gamma   90.00
#
_symmetry.space_group_name_H-M   'P 1'
#
loop_
_entity.id
_entity.type
_entity.pdbx_description
1 polymer ?
#
loop_
_entity_poly.entity_id
_entity_poly.type
_entity_poly.pdbx_seq_one_letter_code
_entity_poly.pdbx_strand_id
1 'polypeptide(L)'
;MQPEELNHLVEGGRYGWPYIHGDGQVNPQDEPPGNMTSAEWAEMSREPLLMFDAHAAPMQMLFYAGSQLPEEYRGDAFLAMRGSWNRKPPSGYHILRIRFEDGKPTGSEPFLDGFLVRQANGEYGQLGRLMGLAVAQDGSLLVSDDSNGIIYRVSYSGESGR
;
A
#
# COMPACT_ATOMS: atom_id res chain seq x y z
N MET A 1 -5.24 7.16 14.35
CA MET A 1 -5.43 7.53 12.92
C MET A 1 -5.82 6.25 12.20
N GLN A 2 -6.71 6.34 11.22
CA GLN A 2 -7.18 5.18 10.47
C GLN A 2 -6.02 4.66 9.59
N PRO A 3 -5.48 3.46 9.84
CA PRO A 3 -4.42 2.89 9.00
C PRO A 3 -4.97 2.55 7.61
N GLU A 4 -4.06 2.39 6.66
CA GLU A 4 -4.41 1.75 5.38
C GLU A 4 -4.32 0.23 5.57
N GLU A 5 -5.07 -0.55 4.79
CA GLU A 5 -5.21 -1.99 5.04
C GLU A 5 -5.06 -2.84 3.78
N LEU A 6 -4.48 -4.03 3.94
CA LEU A 6 -4.55 -5.11 2.97
C LEU A 6 -5.56 -6.16 3.47
N ASN A 7 -6.66 -6.34 2.74
CA ASN A 7 -7.72 -7.29 3.09
C ASN A 7 -7.78 -8.46 2.10
N HIS A 8 -8.05 -9.67 2.61
CA HIS A 8 -8.38 -10.82 1.76
C HIS A 8 -9.89 -10.86 1.51
N LEU A 9 -10.29 -10.51 0.29
CA LEU A 9 -11.67 -10.51 -0.13
C LEU A 9 -12.21 -11.94 -0.28
N VAL A 10 -13.27 -12.25 0.45
CA VAL A 10 -14.01 -13.52 0.36
C VAL A 10 -15.49 -13.20 0.14
N GLU A 11 -16.17 -14.07 -0.58
CA GLU A 11 -17.60 -13.89 -0.85
C GLU A 11 -18.40 -13.82 0.46
N GLY A 12 -19.28 -12.82 0.57
CA GLY A 12 -20.05 -12.55 1.79
C GLY A 12 -19.24 -12.00 2.96
N GLY A 13 -17.94 -11.73 2.79
CA GLY A 13 -17.08 -11.19 3.83
C GLY A 13 -17.44 -9.76 4.25
N ARG A 14 -17.26 -9.48 5.53
CA ARG A 14 -17.36 -8.13 6.12
C ARG A 14 -15.98 -7.70 6.61
N TYR A 15 -15.66 -6.40 6.53
CA TYR A 15 -14.32 -5.85 6.80
C TYR A 15 -14.38 -4.61 7.72
N GLY A 16 -15.32 -4.61 8.68
CA GLY A 16 -15.41 -3.57 9.71
C GLY A 16 -16.13 -2.28 9.29
N TRP A 17 -15.75 -1.67 8.17
CA TRP A 17 -16.30 -0.37 7.75
C TRP A 17 -17.84 -0.40 7.58
N PRO A 18 -18.59 0.65 7.97
CA PRO A 18 -18.15 1.95 8.49
C PRO A 18 -17.93 2.05 10.00
N TYR A 19 -18.16 1.00 10.78
CA TYR A 19 -18.19 1.10 12.25
C TYR A 19 -16.88 0.70 12.92
N ILE A 20 -16.11 -0.16 12.26
CA ILE A 20 -14.82 -0.65 12.72
C ILE A 20 -13.77 -0.39 11.64
N HIS A 21 -12.55 -0.05 12.04
CA HIS A 21 -11.39 0.08 11.15
C HIS A 21 -10.14 -0.51 11.81
N GLY A 22 -9.11 -0.79 11.01
CA GLY A 22 -7.87 -1.40 11.46
C GLY A 22 -8.10 -2.75 12.14
N ASP A 23 -7.38 -2.96 13.23
CA ASP A 23 -7.41 -4.13 14.10
C ASP A 23 -8.55 -4.09 15.14
N GLY A 24 -9.76 -3.71 14.72
CA GLY A 24 -10.94 -3.69 15.60
C GLY A 24 -11.24 -2.34 16.27
N GLN A 25 -10.65 -1.25 15.78
CA GLN A 25 -10.86 0.09 16.35
C GLN A 25 -12.23 0.64 15.97
N VAL A 26 -12.96 1.18 16.95
CA VAL A 26 -14.28 1.75 16.73
C VAL A 26 -14.18 3.09 16.01
N ASN A 27 -14.93 3.25 14.92
CA ASN A 27 -15.14 4.55 14.29
C ASN A 27 -16.07 5.39 15.17
N PRO A 28 -15.60 6.52 15.75
CA PRO A 28 -16.43 7.34 16.65
C PRO A 28 -17.51 8.15 15.93
N GLN A 29 -17.56 8.13 14.60
CA GLN A 29 -18.51 8.92 13.80
C GLN A 29 -19.82 8.19 13.49
N ASP A 30 -19.91 6.88 13.77
CA ASP A 30 -21.05 6.07 13.36
C ASP A 30 -21.27 4.88 14.31
N GLU A 31 -22.48 4.35 14.36
CA GLU A 31 -22.87 3.23 15.23
C GLU A 31 -23.53 2.08 14.43
N PRO A 32 -23.24 0.82 14.76
CA PRO A 32 -23.84 -0.31 14.06
C PRO A 32 -25.39 -0.30 14.12
N PRO A 33 -26.06 -0.81 13.07
CA PRO A 33 -27.51 -0.80 13.01
C PRO A 33 -28.15 -1.81 13.97
N GLY A 34 -29.42 -1.58 14.32
CA GLY A 34 -30.25 -2.59 14.99
C GLY A 34 -29.87 -2.89 16.44
N ASN A 35 -29.39 -1.89 17.18
CA ASN A 35 -28.92 -2.00 18.59
C ASN A 35 -27.70 -2.93 18.76
N MET A 36 -26.99 -3.22 17.68
CA MET A 36 -25.78 -4.01 17.73
C MET A 36 -24.63 -3.18 18.28
N THR A 37 -23.79 -3.81 19.08
CA THR A 37 -22.57 -3.20 19.60
C THR A 37 -21.45 -3.23 18.57
N SER A 38 -20.49 -2.30 18.67
CA SER A 38 -19.30 -2.31 17.82
C SER A 38 -18.49 -3.61 18.00
N ALA A 39 -18.53 -4.22 19.18
CA ALA A 39 -17.89 -5.51 19.44
C ALA A 39 -18.53 -6.65 18.62
N GLU A 40 -19.86 -6.77 18.62
CA GLU A 40 -20.57 -7.75 17.79
C GLU A 40 -20.31 -7.51 16.29
N TRP A 41 -20.23 -6.25 15.87
CA TRP A 41 -19.88 -5.92 14.49
C TRP A 41 -18.45 -6.33 14.12
N ALA A 42 -17.49 -6.14 15.05
CA ALA A 42 -16.10 -6.57 14.89
C ALA A 42 -15.98 -8.09 14.81
N GLU A 43 -16.68 -8.85 15.66
CA GLU A 43 -16.67 -10.32 15.65
C GLU A 43 -17.18 -10.92 14.33
N MET A 44 -18.11 -10.24 13.65
CA MET A 44 -18.58 -10.63 12.31
C MET A 44 -17.70 -10.14 11.17
N SER A 45 -16.69 -9.32 11.48
CA SER A 45 -15.79 -8.74 10.49
C SER A 45 -14.49 -9.54 10.41
N ARG A 46 -13.85 -9.48 9.25
CA ARG A 46 -12.52 -10.04 9.01
C ARG A 46 -11.50 -8.94 9.26
N GLU A 47 -10.43 -9.31 9.97
CA GLU A 47 -9.30 -8.41 10.19
C GLU A 47 -8.44 -8.27 8.92
N PRO A 48 -7.77 -7.13 8.75
CA PRO A 48 -6.79 -6.94 7.69
C PRO A 48 -5.61 -7.89 7.87
N LEU A 49 -5.04 -8.33 6.74
CA LEU A 49 -3.84 -9.19 6.72
C LEU A 49 -2.56 -8.40 6.99
N LEU A 50 -2.51 -7.14 6.55
CA LEU A 50 -1.44 -6.18 6.83
C LEU A 50 -2.06 -4.79 7.00
N MET A 51 -1.38 -3.95 7.76
CA MET A 51 -1.70 -2.54 7.89
C MET A 51 -0.51 -1.69 7.47
N PHE A 52 -0.78 -0.50 6.94
CA PHE A 52 0.23 0.47 6.52
C PHE A 52 -0.01 1.83 7.16
N ASP A 53 0.96 2.73 6.98
CA ASP A 53 0.87 4.09 7.47
C ASP A 53 -0.44 4.76 7.04
N ALA A 54 -1.17 5.27 8.03
CA ALA A 54 -2.38 6.05 7.81
C ALA A 54 -2.16 7.14 6.75
N HIS A 55 -3.14 7.32 5.87
CA HIS A 55 -3.15 8.31 4.79
C HIS A 55 -2.04 8.12 3.73
N ALA A 56 -1.34 6.99 3.68
CA ALA A 56 -0.33 6.73 2.64
C ALA A 56 -0.96 6.59 1.23
N ALA A 57 -2.29 6.45 1.14
CA ALA A 57 -3.06 6.43 -0.10
C ALA A 57 -2.58 5.34 -1.08
N PRO A 58 -2.75 4.04 -0.75
CA PRO A 58 -2.50 2.94 -1.69
C PRO A 58 -3.44 3.05 -2.90
N MET A 59 -2.88 3.04 -4.11
CA MET A 59 -3.66 3.24 -5.34
C MET A 59 -3.77 1.99 -6.21
N GLN A 60 -2.69 1.23 -6.33
CA GLN A 60 -2.68 -0.01 -7.11
C GLN A 60 -1.75 -1.03 -6.47
N MET A 61 -2.24 -2.27 -6.38
CA MET A 61 -1.46 -3.46 -6.07
C MET A 61 -1.29 -4.32 -7.32
N LEU A 62 -0.11 -4.90 -7.51
CA LEU A 62 0.19 -5.78 -8.64
C LEU A 62 1.08 -6.94 -8.18
N PHE A 63 0.68 -8.18 -8.43
CA PHE A 63 1.54 -9.35 -8.25
C PHE A 63 2.59 -9.42 -9.36
N TYR A 64 3.83 -9.66 -8.98
CA TYR A 64 4.95 -9.71 -9.91
C TYR A 64 5.23 -11.14 -10.38
N ALA A 65 5.08 -11.36 -11.68
CA ALA A 65 5.41 -12.61 -12.36
C ALA A 65 6.51 -12.43 -13.42
N GLY A 66 7.14 -11.25 -13.48
CA GLY A 66 8.19 -10.94 -14.45
C GLY A 66 9.53 -11.57 -14.11
N SER A 67 10.48 -11.48 -15.04
CA SER A 67 11.81 -12.06 -14.90
C SER A 67 12.97 -11.05 -14.79
N GLN A 68 12.67 -9.74 -14.87
CA GLN A 68 13.70 -8.68 -14.89
C GLN A 68 14.13 -8.22 -13.51
N LEU A 69 13.30 -8.40 -12.48
CA LEU A 69 13.69 -8.16 -11.09
C LEU A 69 14.25 -9.46 -10.48
N PRO A 70 14.96 -9.38 -9.33
CA PRO A 70 15.50 -10.56 -8.65
C PRO A 70 14.46 -11.68 -8.52
N GLU A 71 14.91 -12.94 -8.64
CA GLU A 71 14.03 -14.11 -8.65
C GLU A 71 13.17 -14.21 -7.39
N GLU A 72 13.72 -13.82 -6.23
CA GLU A 72 13.01 -13.77 -4.96
C GLU A 72 11.79 -12.83 -4.95
N TYR A 73 11.65 -11.91 -5.92
CA TYR A 73 10.50 -10.98 -5.99
C TYR A 73 9.33 -11.61 -6.74
N ARG A 74 9.52 -12.76 -7.38
CA ARG A 74 8.44 -13.44 -8.12
C ARG A 74 7.44 -14.04 -7.16
N GLY A 75 6.16 -13.76 -7.39
CA GLY A 75 5.05 -14.17 -6.51
C GLY A 75 4.69 -13.12 -5.45
N ASP A 76 5.58 -12.16 -5.20
CA ASP A 76 5.29 -11.02 -4.33
C ASP A 76 4.42 -9.98 -5.03
N ALA A 77 3.89 -9.03 -4.26
CA ALA A 77 3.15 -7.90 -4.80
C ALA A 77 3.89 -6.57 -4.63
N PHE A 78 3.71 -5.66 -5.58
CA PHE A 78 4.07 -4.25 -5.44
C PHE A 78 2.82 -3.41 -5.15
N LEU A 79 2.97 -2.42 -4.27
CA LEU A 79 1.89 -1.52 -3.86
C LEU A 79 2.33 -0.07 -4.03
N ALA A 80 1.61 0.69 -4.86
CA ALA A 80 1.87 2.10 -5.07
C ALA A 80 1.21 2.96 -3.99
N MET A 81 2.04 3.61 -3.16
CA MET A 81 1.60 4.56 -2.13
C MET A 81 1.72 5.98 -2.66
N ARG A 82 0.58 6.59 -2.99
CA ARG A 82 0.50 7.90 -3.65
C ARG A 82 0.86 9.07 -2.75
N GLY A 83 0.75 8.88 -1.45
CA GLY A 83 1.14 9.86 -0.46
C GLY A 83 0.00 10.75 0.04
N SER A 84 0.11 11.08 1.32
CA SER A 84 -0.90 11.77 2.11
C SER A 84 -1.11 13.22 1.70
N TRP A 85 -2.36 13.67 1.64
CA TRP A 85 -2.69 15.09 1.56
C TRP A 85 -3.17 15.68 2.91
N ASN A 86 -3.62 14.82 3.83
CA ASN A 86 -4.25 15.22 5.10
C ASN A 86 -3.56 14.60 6.33
N ARG A 87 -2.23 14.61 6.36
CA ARG A 87 -1.44 14.07 7.48
C ARG A 87 -0.22 14.94 7.75
N LYS A 88 0.14 15.10 9.03
CA LYS A 88 1.40 15.72 9.48
C LYS A 88 2.09 14.84 10.54
N PRO A 89 3.34 14.38 10.31
CA PRO A 89 4.10 14.50 9.05
C PRO A 89 3.42 13.73 7.90
N PRO A 90 3.74 14.00 6.63
CA PRO A 90 3.22 13.21 5.50
C PRO A 90 3.70 11.75 5.53
N SER A 91 2.98 10.86 4.86
CA SER A 91 3.28 9.42 4.68
C SER A 91 3.07 9.00 3.23
N GLY A 92 3.61 7.83 2.84
CA GLY A 92 3.54 7.28 1.48
C GLY A 92 4.65 7.83 0.57
N TYR A 93 4.31 8.11 -0.70
CA TYR A 93 5.25 8.55 -1.74
C TYR A 93 6.36 7.52 -2.03
N HIS A 94 5.96 6.25 -2.14
CA HIS A 94 6.88 5.15 -2.44
C HIS A 94 6.14 3.96 -3.03
N ILE A 95 6.88 3.00 -3.55
CA ILE A 95 6.39 1.64 -3.83
C ILE A 95 6.86 0.73 -2.71
N LEU A 96 5.93 -0.04 -2.14
CA LEU A 96 6.27 -1.15 -1.25
C LEU A 96 6.32 -2.46 -2.05
N ARG A 97 7.22 -3.35 -1.66
CA ARG A 97 7.13 -4.79 -1.93
C ARG A 97 6.42 -5.44 -0.75
N ILE A 98 5.39 -6.23 -1.02
CA ILE A 98 4.69 -7.08 -0.06
C ILE A 98 5.12 -8.50 -0.34
N ARG A 99 5.79 -9.12 0.64
CA ARG A 99 6.26 -10.51 0.55
C ARG A 99 5.10 -11.48 0.70
N PHE A 100 5.06 -12.51 -0.12
CA PHE A 100 4.06 -13.58 -0.08
C PHE A 100 4.71 -14.96 0.07
N GLU A 101 4.16 -15.76 0.97
CA GLU A 101 4.50 -17.17 1.16
C GLU A 101 3.21 -17.99 1.19
N ASP A 102 3.12 -19.04 0.39
CA ASP A 102 1.93 -19.91 0.27
C ASP A 102 0.60 -19.15 0.11
N GLY A 103 0.62 -18.08 -0.69
CA GLY A 103 -0.54 -17.23 -0.97
C GLY A 103 -0.93 -16.28 0.18
N LYS A 104 -0.09 -16.15 1.22
CA LYS A 104 -0.33 -15.24 2.35
C LYS A 104 0.76 -14.17 2.43
N PRO A 105 0.39 -12.90 2.69
CA PRO A 105 1.37 -11.85 2.90
C PRO A 105 2.09 -12.06 4.25
N THR A 106 3.42 -11.94 4.26
CA THR A 106 4.25 -12.11 5.47
C THR A 106 4.88 -10.80 5.95
N GLY A 107 4.80 -9.75 5.17
CA GLY A 107 5.23 -8.40 5.53
C GLY A 107 5.46 -7.53 4.31
N SER A 108 5.91 -6.29 4.55
CA SER A 108 6.23 -5.35 3.47
C SER A 108 7.52 -4.59 3.74
N GLU A 109 8.16 -4.13 2.68
CA GLU A 109 9.38 -3.31 2.73
C GLU A 109 9.38 -2.27 1.61
N PRO A 110 10.08 -1.12 1.78
CA PRO A 110 10.30 -0.17 0.71
C PRO A 110 11.00 -0.83 -0.49
N PHE A 111 10.50 -0.59 -1.70
CA PHE A 111 11.09 -1.05 -2.95
C PHE A 111 11.61 0.11 -3.82
N LEU A 112 10.82 1.18 -3.93
CA LEU A 112 11.20 2.40 -4.64
C LEU A 112 10.75 3.60 -3.82
N ASP A 113 11.69 4.38 -3.30
CA ASP A 113 11.45 5.51 -2.40
C ASP A 113 12.17 6.80 -2.88
N GLY A 114 12.27 7.80 -2.01
CA GLY A 114 12.93 9.07 -2.31
C GLY A 114 12.02 10.14 -2.93
N PHE A 115 10.72 9.87 -3.11
CA PHE A 115 9.77 10.85 -3.65
C PHE A 115 9.24 11.83 -2.62
N LEU A 116 9.28 11.48 -1.32
CA LEU A 116 9.05 12.44 -0.24
C LEU A 116 10.39 13.04 0.18
N VAL A 117 10.52 14.36 0.06
CA VAL A 117 11.77 15.07 0.37
C VAL A 117 11.57 16.08 1.49
N ARG A 118 12.62 16.25 2.30
CA ARG A 118 12.67 17.32 3.29
C ARG A 118 13.48 18.49 2.74
N GLN A 119 12.86 19.67 2.71
CA GLN A 119 13.46 20.89 2.20
C GLN A 119 14.37 21.54 3.25
N ALA A 120 15.23 22.46 2.82
CA ALA A 120 16.16 23.17 3.70
C ALA A 120 15.47 23.98 4.80
N ASN A 121 14.25 24.47 4.55
CA ASN A 121 13.42 25.15 5.55
C ASN A 121 12.76 24.19 6.56
N GLY A 122 12.99 22.88 6.43
CA GLY A 122 12.43 21.84 7.29
C GLY A 122 11.04 21.35 6.90
N GLU A 123 10.39 21.95 5.89
CA GLU A 123 9.11 21.52 5.34
C GLU A 123 9.26 20.30 4.43
N TYR A 124 8.13 19.64 4.18
CA TYR A 124 8.06 18.50 3.26
C TYR A 124 7.68 18.97 1.86
N GLY A 125 8.39 18.46 0.85
CA GLY A 125 8.01 18.52 -0.56
C GLY A 125 7.89 17.11 -1.13
N GLN A 126 7.39 17.01 -2.36
CA GLN A 126 7.28 15.73 -3.04
C GLN A 126 7.75 15.85 -4.49
N LEU A 127 8.45 14.83 -4.97
CA LEU A 127 8.99 14.74 -6.33
C LEU A 127 8.08 13.98 -7.28
N GLY A 128 7.11 13.21 -6.77
CA GLY A 128 6.15 12.46 -7.58
C GLY A 128 5.13 11.72 -6.72
N ARG A 129 3.95 11.46 -7.30
CA ARG A 129 2.83 10.77 -6.64
C ARG A 129 2.52 9.49 -7.40
N LEU A 130 3.09 8.40 -6.88
CA LEU A 130 3.05 7.11 -7.53
C LEU A 130 1.62 6.54 -7.49
N MET A 131 1.12 6.07 -8.63
CA MET A 131 -0.29 5.67 -8.76
C MET A 131 -0.44 4.28 -9.38
N GLY A 132 -0.04 4.15 -10.65
CA GLY A 132 -0.27 2.96 -11.45
C GLY A 132 0.97 2.06 -11.53
N LEU A 133 0.72 0.76 -11.66
CA LEU A 133 1.74 -0.28 -11.78
C LEU A 133 1.45 -1.17 -13.00
N ALA A 134 2.49 -1.56 -13.72
CA ALA A 134 2.40 -2.58 -14.77
C ALA A 134 3.71 -3.34 -14.91
N VAL A 135 3.66 -4.56 -15.43
CA VAL A 135 4.87 -5.32 -15.82
C VAL A 135 5.04 -5.16 -17.32
N ALA A 136 6.18 -4.61 -17.74
CA ALA A 136 6.54 -4.51 -19.15
C ALA A 136 6.85 -5.89 -19.74
N GLN A 137 6.87 -5.98 -21.07
CA GLN A 137 7.09 -7.25 -21.77
C GLN A 137 8.44 -7.91 -21.43
N ASP A 138 9.46 -7.11 -21.12
CA ASP A 138 10.77 -7.62 -20.71
C ASP A 138 10.83 -8.02 -19.23
N GLY A 139 9.74 -7.85 -18.48
CA GLY A 139 9.65 -8.11 -17.06
C GLY A 139 9.96 -6.91 -16.16
N SER A 140 10.33 -5.74 -16.70
CA SER A 140 10.54 -4.53 -15.90
C SER A 140 9.25 -4.08 -15.20
N LEU A 141 9.36 -3.46 -14.02
CA LEU A 141 8.20 -2.80 -13.40
C LEU A 141 8.06 -1.38 -13.97
N LEU A 142 6.87 -1.05 -14.44
CA LEU A 142 6.48 0.30 -14.83
C LEU A 142 5.69 0.94 -13.68
N VAL A 143 6.04 2.17 -13.34
CA VAL A 143 5.41 2.94 -12.26
C VAL A 143 4.99 4.29 -12.80
N SER A 144 3.71 4.63 -12.71
CA SER A 144 3.25 5.97 -13.11
C SER A 144 3.27 6.96 -11.96
N ASP A 145 3.60 8.20 -12.28
CA ASP A 145 3.43 9.38 -11.43
C ASP A 145 2.42 10.30 -12.07
N ASP A 146 1.26 10.42 -11.42
CA ASP A 146 0.12 11.15 -11.97
C ASP A 146 0.29 12.67 -11.91
N SER A 147 1.16 13.17 -11.03
CA SER A 147 1.30 14.60 -10.79
C SER A 147 2.24 15.26 -11.79
N ASN A 148 3.20 14.49 -12.32
CA ASN A 148 4.15 14.96 -13.32
C ASN A 148 3.91 14.36 -14.71
N GLY A 149 3.02 13.37 -14.85
CA GLY A 149 2.78 12.69 -16.13
C GLY A 149 3.95 11.81 -16.58
N ILE A 150 4.68 11.22 -15.63
CA ILE A 150 5.89 10.42 -15.86
C ILE A 150 5.56 8.92 -15.71
N ILE A 151 6.22 8.09 -16.51
CA ILE A 151 6.31 6.63 -16.28
C ILE A 151 7.77 6.28 -16.03
N TYR A 152 8.07 5.80 -14.83
CA TYR A 152 9.35 5.23 -14.47
C TYR A 152 9.39 3.77 -14.92
N ARG A 153 10.55 3.31 -15.40
CA ARG A 153 10.83 1.91 -15.66
C ARG A 153 11.92 1.44 -14.71
N VAL A 154 11.62 0.42 -13.93
CA VAL A 154 12.55 -0.19 -12.97
C VAL A 154 12.99 -1.55 -13.50
N SER A 155 14.30 -1.72 -13.66
CA SER A 155 14.94 -2.94 -14.14
C SER A 155 16.19 -3.22 -13.31
N TYR A 156 16.52 -4.50 -13.10
CA TYR A 156 17.71 -4.91 -12.38
C TYR A 156 18.83 -5.25 -13.37
N SER A 157 20.02 -4.66 -13.18
CA SER A 157 21.18 -4.92 -14.05
C SER A 157 22.13 -6.01 -13.52
N GLY A 158 21.88 -6.56 -12.32
CA GLY A 158 22.75 -7.58 -11.72
C GLY A 158 24.09 -7.07 -11.19
N GLU A 159 24.44 -5.80 -11.39
CA GLU A 159 25.62 -5.20 -10.80
C GLU A 159 25.32 -4.83 -9.34
N SER A 160 25.98 -5.50 -8.39
CA SER A 160 26.02 -5.07 -7.00
C SER A 160 26.52 -3.62 -6.95
N GLY A 161 25.65 -2.70 -6.54
CA GLY A 161 25.96 -1.27 -6.45
C GLY A 161 27.24 -1.02 -5.63
N ARG A 162 28.05 -0.10 -6.14
CA ARG A 162 29.20 0.50 -5.45
C ARG A 162 28.76 1.38 -4.30
#